data_AF-A0A2H6FJV4-F1
#
_entry.id   AF-A0A2H6FJV4-F1
#
_cell.length_a   1.000
_cell.length_b   1.000
_cell.length_c   1.000
_cell.angle_alpha   90.00
_cell.angle_beta   90.00
_cell.angle_gamma   90.00
#
_symmetry.space_group_name_H-M   'P 1'
#
loop_
_entity.id
_entity.type
_entity.pdbx_description
1 polymer ?
#
loop_
_entity_poly.entity_id
_entity_poly.type
_entity_poly.pdbx_seq_one_letter_code
_entity_poly.pdbx_strand_id
1 'polypeptide(L)'
;MQKKLLRFLQEKEFLRLGGKERISVDVRVLAATNRNIEEAVEKGEFRSDLYYRLNVITIQMPPLLGISRKQLRTKMKNLGILPEV
;
A
#
# COMPACT_ATOMS: atom_id res chain seq x y z
N MET A 1 10.99 -10.70 6.63
CA MET A 1 9.60 -10.70 6.08
C MET A 1 9.51 -10.25 4.62
N GLN A 2 10.18 -9.17 4.20
CA GLN A 2 10.07 -8.60 2.84
C GLN A 2 10.22 -9.63 1.70
N LYS A 3 11.16 -10.60 1.82
CA LYS A 3 11.33 -11.70 0.84
C LYS A 3 10.08 -12.57 0.65
N LYS A 4 9.34 -12.87 1.72
CA LYS A 4 8.12 -13.70 1.66
C LYS A 4 6.98 -12.94 0.96
N LEU A 5 6.85 -11.64 1.24
CA LEU A 5 5.84 -10.80 0.62
C LEU A 5 6.11 -10.60 -0.88
N LEU A 6 7.37 -10.38 -1.27
CA LEU A 6 7.73 -10.29 -2.68
C LEU A 6 7.34 -11.55 -3.46
N ARG A 7 7.63 -12.73 -2.89
CA ARG A 7 7.23 -14.02 -3.46
C ARG A 7 5.71 -14.12 -3.59
N PHE A 8 4.96 -13.73 -2.56
CA PHE A 8 3.50 -13.71 -2.60
C PHE A 8 2.95 -12.80 -3.72
N LEU A 9 3.50 -11.60 -3.89
CA LEU A 9 3.09 -10.66 -4.95
C LEU A 9 3.42 -11.15 -6.38
N GLN A 10 4.32 -12.12 -6.51
CA GLN A 10 4.69 -12.74 -7.78
C GLN A 10 3.87 -14.00 -8.06
N GLU A 11 3.79 -14.90 -7.08
CA GLU A 11 3.19 -16.24 -7.22
C GLU A 11 1.67 -16.25 -6.93
N LYS A 12 1.12 -15.23 -6.23
CA LYS A 12 -0.25 -15.23 -5.67
C LYS A 12 -0.54 -16.43 -4.77
N GLU A 13 0.52 -16.96 -4.15
CA GLU A 13 0.47 -18.12 -3.26
C GLU A 13 1.25 -17.87 -1.97
N PHE A 14 0.84 -18.53 -0.90
CA PHE A 14 1.61 -18.56 0.34
C PHE A 14 1.49 -19.90 1.06
N LEU A 15 2.39 -20.11 2.03
CA LEU A 15 2.37 -21.22 2.98
C LEU A 15 1.98 -20.68 4.36
N ARG A 16 1.11 -21.39 5.08
CA ARG A 16 0.89 -21.12 6.51
C ARG A 16 2.20 -21.35 7.28
N LEU A 17 2.36 -20.68 8.43
CA LEU A 17 3.52 -20.94 9.29
C LEU A 17 3.47 -22.40 9.77
N GLY A 18 4.54 -23.16 9.50
CA GLY A 18 4.60 -24.60 9.78
C GLY A 18 3.80 -25.49 8.81
N GLY A 19 3.06 -24.91 7.86
CA GLY A 19 2.34 -25.65 6.82
C GLY A 19 3.24 -26.05 5.65
N LYS A 20 2.89 -27.14 4.98
CA LYS A 20 3.56 -27.63 3.76
C LYS A 20 2.77 -27.39 2.47
N GLU A 21 1.50 -27.00 2.62
CA GLU A 21 0.57 -26.80 1.50
C GLU A 21 0.57 -25.34 1.03
N ARG A 22 0.70 -25.16 -0.30
CA ARG A 22 0.57 -23.85 -0.96
C ARG A 22 -0.90 -23.51 -1.13
N ILE A 23 -1.26 -22.29 -0.75
CA ILE A 23 -2.62 -21.76 -0.86
C ILE A 23 -2.61 -20.63 -1.88
N SER A 24 -3.34 -20.80 -2.99
CA SER A 24 -3.55 -19.78 -4.00
C SER A 24 -4.69 -18.84 -3.59
N VAL A 25 -4.52 -17.55 -3.84
CA VAL A 25 -5.52 -16.52 -3.51
C VAL A 25 -5.61 -15.47 -4.61
N ASP A 26 -6.81 -14.95 -4.83
CA ASP A 26 -7.02 -13.75 -5.63
C ASP A 26 -7.39 -12.59 -4.72
N VAL A 27 -6.42 -11.69 -4.49
CA VAL A 27 -6.58 -10.56 -3.57
C VAL A 27 -6.00 -9.30 -4.17
N ARG A 28 -6.56 -8.16 -3.75
CA ARG A 28 -5.98 -6.85 -4.01
C ARG A 28 -5.13 -6.43 -2.81
N VAL A 29 -3.89 -6.03 -3.08
CA VAL A 29 -2.97 -5.55 -2.05
C VAL A 29 -3.02 -4.04 -1.98
N LEU A 30 -3.21 -3.51 -0.77
CA LEU A 30 -3.11 -2.09 -0.45
C LEU A 30 -2.01 -1.94 0.61
N ALA A 31 -1.12 -0.97 0.42
CA ALA A 31 -0.06 -0.67 1.36
C ALA A 31 -0.10 0.82 1.73
N ALA A 32 0.24 1.14 2.97
CA ALA A 32 0.37 2.50 3.46
C ALA A 32 1.58 2.57 4.38
N THR A 33 2.32 3.67 4.31
CA THR A 33 3.48 3.95 5.15
C THR A 33 3.47 5.41 5.55
N ASN A 34 3.86 5.68 6.80
CA ASN A 34 4.06 7.04 7.31
C ASN A 34 5.53 7.48 7.19
N ARG A 35 6.41 6.61 6.71
CA ARG A 35 7.82 6.90 6.43
C ARG A 35 8.00 7.25 4.95
N ASN A 36 8.96 8.13 4.66
CA ASN A 36 9.43 8.35 3.30
C ASN A 36 10.06 7.05 2.79
N ILE A 37 9.40 6.40 1.84
CA ILE A 37 9.79 5.08 1.38
C ILE A 37 10.93 5.15 0.38
N GLU A 38 10.99 6.23 -0.40
CA GLU A 38 12.06 6.53 -1.34
C GLU A 38 13.40 6.67 -0.61
N GLU A 39 13.43 7.45 0.47
CA GLU A 39 14.61 7.62 1.33
C GLU A 39 15.02 6.29 2.00
N ALA A 40 14.04 5.49 2.44
CA ALA A 40 14.33 4.18 3.03
C ALA A 40 14.92 3.18 2.01
N VAL A 41 14.55 3.29 0.73
CA VAL A 41 15.15 2.50 -0.36
C VAL A 41 16.59 2.96 -0.61
N GLU A 42 16.83 4.26 -0.67
CA GLU A 42 18.19 4.83 -0.85
C GLU A 42 19.14 4.41 0.28
N LYS A 43 18.65 4.38 1.53
CA LYS A 43 19.41 3.93 2.70
C LYS A 43 19.58 2.41 2.79
N GLY A 44 18.96 1.63 1.90
CA GLY A 44 18.99 0.17 1.91
C GLY A 44 18.17 -0.47 3.03
N GLU A 45 17.36 0.30 3.76
CA GLU A 45 16.46 -0.19 4.81
C GLU A 45 15.21 -0.86 4.22
N PHE A 46 14.85 -0.47 2.99
CA PHE A 46 13.75 -1.05 2.23
C PHE A 46 14.24 -1.61 0.90
N ARG A 47 13.78 -2.82 0.55
CA ARG A 47 14.17 -3.42 -0.72
C ARG A 47 13.51 -2.71 -1.90
N SER A 48 14.33 -2.30 -2.86
CA SER A 48 13.90 -1.67 -4.10
C SER A 48 12.92 -2.53 -4.90
N ASP A 49 13.14 -3.84 -4.99
CA ASP A 49 12.26 -4.75 -5.74
C ASP A 49 10.83 -4.83 -5.18
N LEU A 50 10.69 -4.85 -3.85
CA LEU A 50 9.39 -4.78 -3.20
C LEU A 50 8.74 -3.40 -3.39
N TYR A 51 9.53 -2.33 -3.37
CA TYR A 51 9.04 -0.97 -3.60
C TYR A 51 8.42 -0.84 -5.00
N TYR A 52 9.16 -1.22 -6.04
CA TYR A 52 8.67 -1.14 -7.42
C TYR A 52 7.44 -2.02 -7.68
N ARG A 53 7.25 -3.12 -6.94
CA ARG A 53 6.06 -3.98 -7.07
C ARG A 53 4.81 -3.40 -6.40
N LEU A 54 4.98 -2.64 -5.31
CA LEU A 54 3.90 -1.99 -4.59
C LEU A 54 3.54 -0.61 -5.18
N ASN A 55 4.54 0.13 -5.66
CA ASN A 55 4.44 1.51 -6.11
C ASN A 55 3.91 1.64 -7.55
N VAL A 56 2.82 0.93 -7.88
CA VAL A 56 2.16 1.01 -9.20
C VAL A 56 1.20 2.20 -9.26
N ILE A 57 0.41 2.39 -8.20
CA ILE A 57 -0.48 3.54 -8.03
C ILE A 57 -0.29 4.06 -6.61
N THR A 58 0.14 5.32 -6.48
CA THR A 58 0.42 5.94 -5.18
C THR A 58 -0.50 7.12 -4.94
N ILE A 59 -1.19 7.06 -3.81
CA ILE A 59 -2.08 8.13 -3.35
C ILE A 59 -1.37 8.86 -2.21
N GLN A 60 -0.96 10.09 -2.48
CA GLN A 60 -0.39 10.95 -1.46
C GLN A 60 -1.50 11.50 -0.56
N MET A 61 -1.50 11.07 0.70
CA MET A 61 -2.48 11.51 1.70
C MET A 61 -2.03 12.86 2.28
N PRO A 62 -2.79 13.95 2.07
CA PRO A 62 -2.43 15.24 2.65
C PRO A 62 -2.64 15.24 4.17
N PRO A 63 -1.83 16.00 4.93
CA PRO A 63 -2.06 16.16 6.36
C PRO A 63 -3.36 16.95 6.61
N LEU A 64 -4.02 16.64 7.72
CA LEU A 64 -5.23 17.37 8.14
C LEU A 64 -4.96 18.84 8.49
N LEU A 65 -3.72 19.19 8.87
CA LEU A 65 -3.36 20.47 9.49
C LEU A 65 -3.45 21.71 8.56
N GLY A 66 -3.88 21.56 7.31
CA GLY A 66 -4.10 22.67 6.37
C GLY A 66 -5.44 22.61 5.64
N ILE A 67 -6.32 21.69 6.01
CA ILE A 67 -7.60 21.46 5.30
C ILE A 67 -8.75 21.95 6.18
N SER A 68 -9.39 23.05 5.79
CA SER A 68 -10.64 23.49 6.43
C SER A 68 -11.71 22.39 6.29
N ARG A 69 -12.56 22.17 7.31
CA ARG A 69 -13.63 21.15 7.29
C ARG A 69 -14.47 21.19 6.00
N LYS A 70 -14.66 22.39 5.42
CA LYS A 70 -15.37 22.61 4.15
C LYS A 70 -14.61 22.04 2.95
N GLN A 71 -13.28 22.23 2.90
CA GLN A 71 -12.40 21.68 1.85
C GLN A 71 -12.26 20.16 1.94
N LEU A 72 -12.21 19.58 3.15
CA LEU A 72 -12.14 18.12 3.33
C LEU A 72 -13.38 17.46 2.70
N ARG A 73 -14.57 18.02 2.96
CA ARG A 73 -15.83 17.52 2.39
C ARG A 73 -15.84 17.59 0.86
N THR A 74 -15.37 18.70 0.28
CA THR A 74 -15.24 18.85 -1.17
C THR A 74 -14.28 17.84 -1.77
N LYS A 75 -13.12 17.62 -1.14
CA LYS A 75 -12.11 16.66 -1.63
C LYS A 75 -12.64 15.23 -1.53
N MET A 76 -13.32 14.87 -0.45
CA MET A 76 -13.94 13.55 -0.27
C MET A 76 -15.07 13.27 -1.27
N LYS A 77 -15.84 14.29 -1.67
CA LYS A 77 -16.83 14.16 -2.76
C LYS A 77 -16.16 13.94 -4.12
N ASN A 78 -15.14 14.72 -4.47
CA ASN A 78 -14.42 14.59 -5.74
C ASN A 78 -13.68 13.25 -5.88
N LEU A 79 -13.29 12.63 -4.77
CA LEU A 79 -12.70 11.28 -4.72
C LEU A 79 -13.75 10.15 -4.71
N GLY A 80 -15.05 10.46 -4.76
CA GLY A 80 -16.14 9.48 -4.76
C GLY A 80 -16.32 8.72 -3.44
N ILE A 81 -15.78 9.26 -2.34
CA ILE A 81 -15.77 8.59 -1.01
C ILE A 81 -17.06 8.88 -0.23
N LEU A 82 -17.73 10.01 -0.51
CA LEU A 82 -19.00 10.38 0.11
C LEU A 82 -20.13 10.32 -0.91
N PRO A 83 -21.32 9.80 -0.54
CA PRO A 83 -22.49 9.85 -1.41
C PRO A 83 -22.89 11.31 -1.68
N GLU A 84 -23.25 11.59 -2.94
CA GLU A 84 -23.86 12.86 -3.31
C GLU A 84 -25.30 12.86 -2.80
N VAL A 85 -25.51 13.46 -1.63
CA VAL A 85 -26.82 13.95 -1.20
C VAL A 85 -27.07 15.29 -1.86
#